data_AF-H2YWR0-F1
#
_entry.id   AF-H2YWR0-F1
#
_cell.length_a   1.000
_cell.length_b   1.000
_cell.length_c   1.000
_cell.angle_alpha   90.00
_cell.angle_beta   90.00
_cell.angle_gamma   90.00
#
_symmetry.space_group_name_H-M   'P 1'
#
loop_
_entity.id
_entity.type
_entity.pdbx_description
1 polymer ?
#
loop_
_entity_poly.entity_id
_entity_poly.type
_entity_poly.pdbx_seq_one_letter_code
_entity_poly.pdbx_strand_id
1 'polypeptide(L)'
;MKVICVGFWKTGTKSMSKALTDLGYNVYDYAEQSFLLRSLWDKFFDGTVTDDDIYQALKDVDALIDGPTIVFWEEIYRVFPEAKIIITMRDEDKWWKSLKGMNDKFYSGSRAAILKYLLLTTPTGYSFTKFGNKIVRYGFGLEADNIIFSFSW
;
A
#
# COMPACT_ATOMS: atom_id res chain seq x y z
N MET A 1 -0.76 9.38 15.10
CA MET A 1 -0.80 7.92 14.88
C MET A 1 -1.13 7.14 16.15
N LYS A 2 -2.08 6.20 16.08
CA LYS A 2 -2.52 5.32 17.17
C LYS A 2 -2.43 3.83 16.81
N VAL A 3 -2.62 3.47 15.54
CA VAL A 3 -2.64 2.08 15.07
C VAL A 3 -1.86 1.94 13.77
N ILE A 4 -1.01 0.93 13.67
CA ILE A 4 -0.29 0.58 12.44
C ILE A 4 -0.67 -0.86 12.08
N CYS A 5 -1.46 -1.03 11.03
CA CYS A 5 -1.85 -2.34 10.54
C CYS A 5 -0.83 -2.82 9.51
N VAL A 6 -0.06 -3.86 9.86
CA VAL A 6 1.04 -4.40 9.05
C VAL A 6 0.70 -5.76 8.42
N GLY A 7 -0.60 -6.11 8.37
CA GLY A 7 -1.07 -7.29 7.67
C GLY A 7 -0.95 -7.15 6.15
N PHE A 8 -0.65 -8.25 5.47
CA PHE A 8 -0.43 -8.26 4.03
C PHE A 8 -1.68 -7.86 3.23
N TRP A 9 -1.50 -7.55 1.95
CA TRP A 9 -2.64 -7.43 1.04
C TRP A 9 -3.51 -8.67 1.10
N LYS A 10 -4.83 -8.51 1.04
CA LYS A 10 -5.81 -9.62 1.01
C LYS A 10 -5.94 -10.44 2.31
N THR A 11 -5.44 -9.94 3.43
CA THR A 11 -5.67 -10.54 4.77
C THR A 11 -6.85 -9.93 5.54
N GLY A 12 -7.65 -9.06 4.90
CA GLY A 12 -8.80 -8.39 5.52
C GLY A 12 -8.61 -6.88 5.76
N THR A 13 -7.66 -6.26 5.06
CA THR A 13 -7.34 -4.83 5.19
C THR A 13 -8.58 -3.93 5.05
N LYS A 14 -9.45 -4.15 4.05
CA LYS A 14 -10.68 -3.36 3.90
C LYS A 14 -11.67 -3.50 5.06
N SER A 15 -11.84 -4.69 5.61
CA SER A 15 -12.72 -4.91 6.76
C SER A 15 -12.17 -4.24 8.01
N MET A 16 -10.86 -4.31 8.23
CA MET A 16 -10.19 -3.65 9.34
C MET A 16 -10.20 -2.11 9.19
N SER A 17 -9.96 -1.60 7.98
CA SER A 17 -10.08 -0.19 7.63
C SER A 17 -11.47 0.34 8.02
N LYS A 18 -12.52 -0.34 7.55
CA LYS A 18 -13.90 -0.03 7.92
C LYS A 18 -14.15 -0.09 9.43
N ALA A 19 -13.69 -1.14 10.12
CA ALA A 19 -13.90 -1.28 11.56
C ALA A 19 -13.27 -0.11 12.34
N LEU A 20 -12.06 0.32 11.97
CA LEU A 20 -11.39 1.46 12.60
C LEU A 20 -12.11 2.77 12.28
N THR A 21 -12.57 2.98 11.03
CA THR A 21 -13.39 4.13 10.67
C THR A 21 -14.69 4.18 11.48
N ASP A 22 -15.38 3.05 11.64
CA ASP A 22 -16.61 2.94 12.42
C ASP A 22 -16.37 3.25 13.92
N LEU A 23 -15.15 3.01 14.42
CA LEU A 23 -14.71 3.38 15.78
C LEU A 23 -14.26 4.86 15.90
N GLY A 24 -14.36 5.64 14.82
CA GLY A 24 -14.04 7.07 14.80
C GLY A 24 -12.56 7.39 14.56
N TYR A 25 -11.76 6.44 14.08
CA TYR A 25 -10.36 6.70 13.72
C TYR A 25 -10.27 7.39 12.35
N ASN A 26 -9.34 8.34 12.21
CA ASN A 26 -8.90 8.80 10.90
C ASN A 26 -7.97 7.77 10.23
N VAL A 27 -8.53 6.97 9.32
CA VAL A 27 -7.84 5.82 8.69
C VAL A 27 -7.33 6.20 7.30
N TYR A 28 -6.05 5.94 7.04
CA TYR A 28 -5.46 6.04 5.72
C TYR A 28 -5.20 4.62 5.17
N ASP A 29 -6.02 4.23 4.20
CA ASP A 29 -5.91 2.97 3.46
C ASP A 29 -5.01 3.19 2.21
N TYR A 30 -4.91 2.19 1.34
CA TYR A 30 -4.09 2.21 0.14
C TYR A 30 -4.31 3.45 -0.74
N ALA A 31 -5.56 3.92 -0.89
CA ALA A 31 -5.87 5.06 -1.74
C ALA A 31 -5.35 6.37 -1.14
N GLU A 32 -5.68 6.66 0.11
CA GLU A 32 -5.24 7.83 0.85
C GLU A 32 -3.71 7.85 0.93
N GLN A 33 -3.08 6.71 1.23
CA GLN A 33 -1.62 6.58 1.23
C GLN A 33 -1.02 6.84 -0.17
N SER A 34 -1.67 6.38 -1.23
CA SER A 34 -1.19 6.56 -2.60
C SER A 34 -1.30 8.00 -3.10
N PHE A 35 -2.31 8.75 -2.65
CA PHE A 35 -2.56 10.10 -3.17
C PHE A 35 -2.09 11.20 -2.22
N LEU A 36 -2.32 11.06 -0.92
CA LEU A 36 -2.05 12.10 0.08
C LEU A 36 -0.64 11.99 0.67
N LEU A 37 -0.09 10.78 0.75
CA LEU A 37 1.24 10.52 1.33
C LEU A 37 2.31 10.23 0.28
N ARG A 38 2.04 10.53 -1.00
CA ARG A 38 2.98 10.25 -2.10
C ARG A 38 4.38 10.82 -1.85
N SER A 39 4.47 12.08 -1.40
CA SER A 39 5.75 12.74 -1.13
C SER A 39 6.54 12.07 -0.01
N LEU A 40 5.87 11.63 1.05
CA LEU A 40 6.49 10.88 2.15
C LEU A 40 7.08 9.56 1.63
N TRP A 41 6.29 8.80 0.87
CA TRP A 41 6.75 7.51 0.35
C TRP A 41 7.90 7.65 -0.64
N ASP A 42 7.90 8.69 -1.48
CA ASP A 42 9.04 8.96 -2.36
C ASP A 42 10.33 9.20 -1.55
N LYS A 43 10.27 9.95 -0.44
CA LYS A 43 11.42 10.11 0.46
C LYS A 43 11.89 8.80 1.09
N PHE A 44 10.96 7.92 1.47
CA PHE A 44 11.28 6.58 1.97
C PHE A 44 12.03 5.77 0.92
N PHE A 45 11.51 5.70 -0.30
CA PHE A 45 12.17 4.99 -1.40
C PHE A 45 13.53 5.60 -1.73
N ASP A 46 13.63 6.92 -1.73
CA ASP A 46 14.88 7.61 -2.08
C ASP A 46 15.91 7.57 -0.93
N GLY A 47 15.57 7.02 0.24
CA GLY A 47 16.45 6.92 1.41
C GLY A 47 16.76 8.27 2.06
N THR A 48 15.92 9.28 1.82
CA THR A 48 16.12 10.67 2.29
C THR A 48 15.13 11.07 3.38
N VAL A 49 14.25 10.14 3.79
CA VAL A 49 13.23 10.38 4.81
C VAL A 49 13.87 10.68 6.18
N THR A 50 13.31 11.66 6.87
CA THR A 50 13.68 12.00 8.25
C THR A 50 12.53 11.69 9.21
N ASP A 51 12.83 11.57 10.50
CA ASP A 51 11.80 11.34 11.53
C ASP A 51 10.79 12.50 11.61
N ASP A 52 11.22 13.75 11.33
CA ASP A 52 10.30 14.90 11.24
C ASP A 52 9.38 14.80 10.01
N ASP A 53 9.89 14.36 8.85
CA ASP A 53 9.05 14.14 7.68
C ASP A 53 7.92 13.14 7.96
N ILE A 54 8.26 12.03 8.64
CA ILE A 54 7.30 11.01 9.07
C ILE A 54 6.29 11.63 10.03
N TYR A 55 6.76 12.36 11.05
CA TYR A 55 5.90 12.96 12.06
C TYR A 55 4.92 13.96 11.44
N GLN A 56 5.41 14.91 10.64
CA GLN A 56 4.56 15.95 10.04
C GLN A 56 3.50 15.36 9.11
N ALA A 57 3.84 14.32 8.35
CA ALA A 57 2.93 13.69 7.42
C ALA A 57 1.85 12.83 8.12
N LEU A 58 2.13 12.30 9.32
CA LEU A 58 1.31 11.27 9.98
C LEU A 58 0.71 11.71 11.33
N LYS A 59 1.04 12.90 11.85
CA LYS A 59 0.56 13.39 13.15
C LYS A 59 -0.97 13.40 13.27
N ASP A 60 -1.66 13.75 12.18
CA ASP A 60 -3.13 13.85 12.12
C ASP A 60 -3.81 12.56 11.61
N VAL A 61 -3.02 11.51 11.33
CA VAL A 61 -3.51 10.19 10.92
C VAL A 61 -3.57 9.30 12.15
N ASP A 62 -4.72 8.69 12.42
CA ASP A 62 -4.88 7.81 13.57
C ASP A 62 -4.50 6.37 13.24
N ALA A 63 -4.77 5.90 12.02
CA ALA A 63 -4.46 4.53 11.63
C ALA A 63 -3.95 4.42 10.19
N LEU A 64 -2.90 3.63 10.01
CA LEU A 64 -2.42 3.21 8.69
C LEU A 64 -2.74 1.74 8.45
N ILE A 65 -3.11 1.41 7.22
CA ILE A 65 -3.46 0.04 6.83
C ILE A 65 -3.18 -0.23 5.37
N ASP A 66 -2.82 -1.49 5.02
CA ASP A 66 -2.44 -1.86 3.65
C ASP A 66 -1.06 -1.27 3.28
N GLY A 67 -0.65 -1.37 2.01
CA GLY A 67 0.62 -0.81 1.53
C GLY A 67 0.53 0.69 1.21
N PRO A 68 1.64 1.45 1.28
CA PRO A 68 3.03 1.02 1.52
C PRO A 68 3.42 0.77 2.98
N THR A 69 2.57 1.11 3.94
CA THR A 69 2.90 1.06 5.38
C THR A 69 3.52 -0.27 5.83
N ILE A 70 3.08 -1.40 5.26
CA ILE A 70 3.63 -2.73 5.56
C ILE A 70 5.16 -2.83 5.39
N VAL A 71 5.76 -2.02 4.52
CA VAL A 71 7.20 -2.06 4.22
C VAL A 71 8.02 -1.22 5.20
N PHE A 72 7.45 -0.11 5.69
CA PHE A 72 8.16 0.92 6.47
C PHE A 72 7.61 1.06 7.89
N TRP A 73 7.00 -0.01 8.41
CA TRP A 73 6.29 0.08 9.68
C TRP A 73 7.23 0.30 10.87
N GLU A 74 8.48 -0.17 10.79
CA GLU A 74 9.48 -0.02 11.87
C GLU A 74 9.91 1.43 12.04
N GLU A 75 10.17 2.14 10.94
CA GLU A 75 10.51 3.56 10.95
C GLU A 75 9.33 4.40 11.41
N ILE A 76 8.10 4.06 10.99
CA ILE A 76 6.90 4.73 11.47
C ILE A 76 6.71 4.50 12.98
N TYR A 77 6.91 3.26 13.44
CA TYR A 77 6.80 2.92 14.87
C TYR A 77 7.88 3.61 15.71
N ARG A 78 9.10 3.79 15.17
CA ARG A 78 10.16 4.58 15.84
C ARG A 78 9.69 6.01 16.14
N VAL A 79 8.97 6.64 15.22
CA VAL A 79 8.44 8.01 15.38
C VAL A 79 7.18 8.05 16.24
N PHE A 80 6.36 6.99 16.21
CA PHE A 80 5.14 6.86 17.01
C PHE A 80 5.16 5.59 17.88
N PRO A 81 6.02 5.54 18.92
CA PRO A 81 6.26 4.32 19.70
C PRO A 81 5.06 3.85 20.51
N GLU A 82 4.08 4.73 20.75
CA GLU A 82 2.84 4.38 21.47
C GLU A 82 1.79 3.71 20.56
N ALA A 83 2.00 3.70 19.25
CA ALA A 83 1.05 3.13 18.30
C ALA A 83 0.96 1.61 18.46
N LYS A 84 -0.26 1.07 18.42
CA LYS A 84 -0.46 -0.39 18.46
C LYS A 84 -0.20 -1.00 17.09
N ILE A 85 0.60 -2.06 17.03
CA ILE A 85 0.81 -2.85 15.82
C ILE A 85 -0.28 -3.92 15.73
N ILE A 86 -0.96 -3.99 14.59
CA ILE A 86 -1.96 -5.03 14.29
C ILE A 86 -1.50 -5.82 13.06
N ILE A 87 -1.38 -7.14 13.21
CA ILE A 87 -1.08 -8.05 12.10
C ILE A 87 -2.36 -8.83 11.79
N THR A 88 -2.91 -8.62 10.61
CA THR A 88 -4.02 -9.47 10.11
C THR A 88 -3.43 -10.63 9.32
N MET A 89 -3.86 -11.84 9.65
CA MET A 89 -3.37 -13.07 9.03
C MET A 89 -4.49 -13.80 8.31
N ARG A 90 -4.12 -14.55 7.28
CA ARG A 90 -5.02 -15.42 6.52
C ARG A 90 -4.26 -16.68 6.15
N ASP A 91 -4.96 -17.80 6.16
CA ASP A 91 -4.50 -19.06 5.60
C ASP A 91 -3.92 -18.86 4.18
N GLU A 92 -2.76 -19.45 3.92
CA GLU A 92 -1.93 -19.16 2.75
C GLU A 92 -2.65 -19.48 1.44
N ASP A 93 -3.26 -20.65 1.31
CA ASP A 93 -3.99 -21.06 0.12
C ASP A 93 -5.17 -20.13 -0.17
N LYS A 94 -5.93 -19.79 0.89
CA LYS A 94 -7.05 -18.84 0.79
C LYS A 94 -6.57 -17.43 0.44
N TRP A 95 -5.42 -17.02 0.96
CA TRP A 95 -4.80 -15.73 0.67
C TRP A 95 -4.37 -15.66 -0.80
N TRP A 96 -3.62 -16.65 -1.28
CA TRP A 96 -3.14 -16.73 -2.67
C TRP A 96 -4.30 -16.71 -3.66
N LYS A 97 -5.32 -17.55 -3.43
CA LYS A 97 -6.53 -17.57 -4.25
C LYS A 97 -7.22 -16.19 -4.29
N SER A 98 -7.23 -15.48 -3.16
CA SER A 98 -7.81 -14.14 -3.07
C SER A 98 -6.98 -13.06 -3.77
N LEU A 99 -5.65 -13.18 -3.75
CA LEU A 99 -4.73 -12.28 -4.43
C LEU A 99 -4.81 -12.48 -5.93
N LYS A 100 -4.67 -13.72 -6.41
CA LYS A 100 -4.82 -14.08 -7.82
C LYS A 100 -6.17 -13.65 -8.37
N GLY A 101 -7.27 -13.97 -7.66
CA GLY A 101 -8.60 -13.58 -8.11
C GLY A 101 -8.85 -12.06 -8.16
N MET A 102 -8.13 -11.26 -7.36
CA MET A 102 -8.13 -9.81 -7.51
C MET A 102 -7.33 -9.40 -8.75
N ASN A 103 -6.12 -9.94 -8.90
CA ASN A 103 -5.25 -9.66 -10.02
C ASN A 103 -5.93 -9.95 -11.36
N ASP A 104 -6.54 -11.12 -11.51
CA ASP A 104 -7.25 -11.53 -12.72
C ASP A 104 -8.36 -10.54 -13.08
N LYS A 105 -9.10 -10.02 -12.10
CA LYS A 105 -10.16 -9.04 -12.36
C LYS A 105 -9.65 -7.70 -12.87
N PHE A 106 -8.46 -7.27 -12.44
CA PHE A 106 -7.86 -6.01 -12.86
C PHE A 106 -7.12 -6.14 -14.20
N TYR A 107 -6.43 -7.27 -14.42
CA TYR A 107 -5.46 -7.40 -15.50
C TYR A 107 -5.82 -8.44 -16.57
N SER A 108 -6.97 -9.11 -16.47
CA SER A 108 -7.48 -10.00 -17.53
C SER A 108 -8.67 -9.41 -18.30
N GLY A 109 -8.85 -9.85 -19.54
CA GLY A 109 -9.97 -9.50 -20.42
C GLY A 109 -9.84 -8.13 -21.11
N SER A 110 -10.88 -7.73 -21.84
CA SER A 110 -10.90 -6.52 -22.67
C SER A 110 -10.74 -5.22 -21.87
N ARG A 111 -11.20 -5.20 -20.61
CA ARG A 111 -11.03 -4.04 -19.70
C ARG A 111 -9.57 -3.84 -19.30
N ALA A 112 -8.78 -4.90 -19.24
CA ALA A 112 -7.37 -4.80 -18.92
C ALA A 112 -6.59 -4.05 -19.99
N ALA A 113 -6.96 -4.17 -21.28
CA ALA A 113 -6.32 -3.41 -22.35
C ALA A 113 -6.53 -1.90 -22.18
N ILE A 114 -7.75 -1.48 -21.82
CA ILE A 114 -8.06 -0.07 -21.54
C ILE A 114 -7.30 0.40 -20.29
N LEU A 115 -7.31 -0.38 -19.21
CA LEU A 115 -6.58 -0.04 -18.00
C LEU A 115 -5.08 0.08 -18.26
N LYS A 116 -4.47 -0.86 -18.99
CA LYS A 116 -3.06 -0.81 -19.40
C LYS A 116 -2.75 0.43 -20.24
N TYR A 117 -3.61 0.76 -21.21
CA TYR A 117 -3.48 1.98 -21.99
C TYR A 117 -3.47 3.22 -21.07
N LEU A 118 -4.43 3.34 -20.15
CA LEU A 118 -4.49 4.46 -19.21
C LEU A 118 -3.27 4.52 -18.28
N LEU A 119 -2.85 3.38 -17.73
CA LEU A 119 -1.70 3.28 -16.84
C LEU A 119 -0.36 3.60 -17.53
N LEU A 120 -0.25 3.41 -18.85
CA LEU A 120 0.98 3.65 -19.60
C LEU A 120 1.03 5.01 -20.27
N THR A 121 -0.11 5.56 -20.68
CA THR A 121 -0.16 6.77 -21.54
C THR A 121 -0.54 8.04 -20.79
N THR A 122 -1.21 7.92 -19.64
CA THR A 122 -1.58 9.10 -18.85
C THR A 122 -0.50 9.40 -17.80
N PRO A 123 -0.20 10.68 -17.53
CA PRO A 123 0.78 11.05 -16.50
C PRO A 123 0.44 10.46 -15.12
N THR A 124 -0.84 10.49 -14.73
CA THR A 124 -1.32 9.93 -13.46
C THR A 124 -1.16 8.42 -13.41
N GLY A 125 -1.55 7.72 -14.48
CA GLY A 125 -1.41 6.27 -14.58
C GLY A 125 0.05 5.82 -14.54
N TYR A 126 0.91 6.53 -15.24
CA TYR A 126 2.35 6.24 -15.27
C TYR A 126 3.00 6.47 -13.89
N SER A 127 2.65 7.59 -13.23
CA SER A 127 3.09 7.87 -11.86
C SER A 127 2.63 6.80 -10.86
N PHE A 128 1.36 6.40 -10.93
CA PHE A 128 0.80 5.35 -10.07
C PHE A 128 1.51 4.01 -10.28
N THR A 129 1.81 3.67 -11.53
CA THR A 129 2.56 2.46 -11.88
C THR A 129 3.97 2.46 -11.32
N LYS A 130 4.70 3.58 -11.52
CA LYS A 130 6.05 3.74 -10.99
C LYS A 130 6.07 3.60 -9.47
N PHE A 131 5.07 4.17 -8.80
CA PHE A 131 4.91 4.02 -7.35
C PHE A 131 4.65 2.57 -6.93
N GLY A 132 3.72 1.87 -7.58
CA GLY A 132 3.47 0.46 -7.32
C GLY A 132 4.73 -0.38 -7.49
N ASN A 133 5.50 -0.15 -8.56
CA ASN A 133 6.78 -0.83 -8.80
C ASN A 133 7.78 -0.58 -7.68
N LYS A 134 7.89 0.66 -7.17
CA LYS A 134 8.76 0.97 -6.03
C LYS A 134 8.34 0.16 -4.78
N ILE A 135 7.05 0.07 -4.46
CA ILE A 135 6.57 -0.72 -3.31
C ILE A 135 7.01 -2.18 -3.45
N VAL A 136 6.79 -2.80 -4.61
CA VAL A 136 7.13 -4.23 -4.81
C VAL A 136 8.63 -4.46 -4.78
N ARG A 137 9.41 -3.56 -5.40
CA ARG A 137 10.87 -3.65 -5.41
C ARG A 137 11.46 -3.53 -3.99
N TYR A 138 11.02 -2.55 -3.21
CA TYR A 138 11.52 -2.35 -1.85
C TYR A 138 10.97 -3.39 -0.86
N GLY A 139 9.68 -3.69 -0.94
CA GLY A 139 9.02 -4.59 0.02
C GLY A 139 9.33 -6.06 -0.19
N PHE A 140 9.60 -6.49 -1.42
CA PHE A 140 9.75 -7.92 -1.76
C PHE A 140 11.06 -8.27 -2.46
N GLY A 141 11.94 -7.28 -2.69
CA GLY A 141 13.21 -7.51 -3.37
C GLY A 141 13.06 -8.00 -4.82
N LEU A 142 11.88 -7.84 -5.41
CA LEU A 142 11.61 -8.28 -6.77
C LEU A 142 12.06 -7.20 -7.76
N GLU A 143 13.01 -7.55 -8.64
CA GLU A 143 13.30 -6.78 -9.85
C GLU A 143 12.19 -7.03 -10.88
N ALA A 144 10.97 -6.58 -10.58
CA ALA A 144 9.86 -6.75 -11.49
C ALA A 144 10.03 -5.81 -12.70
N ASP A 145 10.10 -6.39 -13.90
CA ASP A 145 9.85 -5.69 -15.16
C ASP A 145 8.41 -5.19 -15.16
N ASN A 146 8.18 -4.00 -14.60
CA ASN A 146 6.88 -3.30 -14.54
C ASN A 146 5.69 -4.19 -14.10
N ILE A 147 5.15 -3.94 -12.90
CA ILE A 147 3.94 -4.60 -12.35
C ILE A 147 2.80 -4.75 -13.37
N ILE A 148 2.62 -3.79 -14.27
CA ILE A 148 1.60 -3.85 -15.34
C ILE A 148 1.76 -5.10 -16.23
N PHE A 149 2.99 -5.54 -16.48
CA PHE A 149 3.33 -6.64 -17.37
C PHE A 149 3.65 -7.94 -16.62
N SER A 150 4.02 -7.88 -15.34
CA SER A 150 4.34 -9.09 -14.55
C SER A 150 3.11 -9.93 -14.16
N PHE A 151 1.90 -9.41 -14.35
CA PHE A 151 0.66 -10.03 -13.92
C PHE A 151 -0.16 -10.72 -15.03
N SER A 152 0.44 -10.93 -16.21
CA SER A 152 -0.17 -11.75 -17.27
C SER A 152 0.30 -13.20 -17.19
N TRP A 153 -0.59 -14.09 -16.74
CA TRP A 153 -0.56 -15.53 -16.99
C TRP A 153 -1.93 -15.97 -17.49
#